data_AF-A0A5M4AJ49-F1
#
_entry.id   AF-A0A5M4AJ49-F1
#
_cell.length_a   1.000
_cell.length_b   1.000
_cell.length_c   1.000
_cell.angle_alpha   90.00
_cell.angle_beta   90.00
_cell.angle_gamma   90.00
#
_symmetry.space_group_name_H-M   'P 1'
#
loop_
_entity.id
_entity.type
_entity.pdbx_description
1 polymer ?
#
loop_
_entity_poly.entity_id
_entity_poly.type
_entity_poly.pdbx_seq_one_letter_code
_entity_poly.pdbx_strand_id
1 'polypeptide(L)'
;MKTVTFNFSMTLDENEFIKVEDHLFTTRDSFKREEPKVDLINPRCLRILKEFEGRLTMAVVQEWLLLSRALDQTCSYHSNWDDHKLLEELISGRKHPVSWYIENCQEV
;
A
#
# COMPACT_ATOMS: atom_id res chain seq x y z
N MET A 1 3.07 36.15 27.21
CA MET A 1 2.95 35.36 25.97
C MET A 1 1.56 34.76 25.93
N LYS A 2 0.80 34.94 24.84
CA LYS A 2 -0.49 34.26 24.63
C LYS A 2 -0.28 33.17 23.59
N THR A 3 -0.54 31.93 23.98
CA THR A 3 -0.56 30.79 23.08
C THR A 3 -1.87 30.83 22.30
N VAL A 4 -1.80 30.81 20.98
CA VAL A 4 -2.97 30.69 20.10
C VAL A 4 -2.89 29.32 19.45
N THR A 5 -3.88 28.48 19.72
CA THR A 5 -3.99 27.15 19.13
C THR A 5 -4.92 27.23 17.93
N PHE A 6 -4.42 26.82 16.76
CA PHE A 6 -5.22 26.69 15.55
C PHE A 6 -5.55 25.21 15.31
N ASN A 7 -6.82 24.92 15.08
CA ASN A 7 -7.29 23.59 14.68
C ASN A 7 -7.74 23.66 13.23
N PHE A 8 -7.13 22.87 12.36
CA PHE A 8 -7.52 22.76 10.95
C PHE A 8 -8.31 21.46 10.75
N SER A 9 -9.37 21.54 9.95
CA SER A 9 -10.12 20.39 9.48
C SER A 9 -10.02 20.35 7.96
N MET A 10 -9.48 19.26 7.41
CA MET A 10 -9.36 19.05 5.98
C MET A 10 -10.25 17.90 5.56
N THR A 11 -11.06 18.12 4.52
CA THR A 11 -11.87 17.07 3.89
C THR A 11 -11.05 16.47 2.77
N LEU A 12 -10.69 15.20 2.90
CA LEU A 12 -9.97 14.44 1.89
C LEU A 12 -10.98 13.73 0.98
N ASP A 13 -10.72 13.69 -0.33
CA ASP A 13 -11.49 12.86 -1.25
C ASP A 13 -11.18 11.40 -0.95
N GLU A 14 -12.16 10.63 -0.50
CA GLU A 14 -11.94 9.23 -0.12
C GLU A 14 -11.28 8.42 -1.24
N ASN A 15 -11.41 8.78 -2.51
CA ASN A 15 -10.80 8.04 -3.62
C ASN A 15 -9.29 8.28 -3.78
N GLU A 16 -8.75 9.31 -3.14
CA GLU A 16 -7.35 9.75 -3.33
C GLU A 16 -6.45 9.43 -2.13
N PHE A 17 -7.03 8.81 -1.10
CA PHE A 17 -6.33 8.49 0.14
C PHE A 17 -6.75 7.12 0.66
N ILE A 18 -5.81 6.43 1.30
CA ILE A 18 -6.11 5.28 2.16
C ILE A 18 -5.36 5.43 3.47
N LYS A 19 -6.06 5.17 4.57
CA LYS A 19 -5.46 5.10 5.88
C LYS A 19 -5.08 3.66 6.22
N VAL A 20 -3.81 3.44 6.54
CA VAL A 20 -3.29 2.17 7.04
C VAL A 20 -2.66 2.44 8.39
N GLU A 21 -3.33 2.00 9.47
CA GLU A 21 -2.95 2.32 10.84
C GLU A 21 -2.78 3.85 11.04
N ASP A 22 -1.57 4.29 11.36
CA ASP A 22 -1.20 5.68 11.57
C ASP A 22 -0.74 6.40 10.29
N HIS A 23 -0.60 5.67 9.17
CA HIS A 23 -0.09 6.18 7.90
C HIS A 23 -1.22 6.53 6.94
N LEU A 24 -1.01 7.61 6.20
CA LEU A 24 -1.89 8.05 5.13
C LEU A 24 -1.16 7.90 3.80
N PHE A 25 -1.67 7.03 2.92
CA PHE A 25 -1.14 6.89 1.58
C PHE A 25 -1.94 7.74 0.60
N THR A 26 -1.23 8.44 -0.29
CA THR A 26 -1.85 9.27 -1.33
C THR A 26 -1.02 9.29 -2.60
N THR A 27 -1.62 9.72 -3.71
CA THR A 27 -0.92 10.02 -4.97
C THR A 27 -0.52 11.50 -5.06
N ARG A 28 -0.94 12.34 -4.10
CA ARG A 28 -0.70 13.79 -4.09
C ARG A 28 0.61 14.14 -3.39
N ASP A 29 1.61 14.52 -4.17
CA ASP A 29 2.95 14.90 -3.66
C ASP A 29 2.94 16.17 -2.80
N SER A 30 1.93 17.04 -2.93
CA SER A 30 1.79 18.27 -2.14
C SER A 30 1.73 18.02 -0.63
N PHE A 31 1.20 16.87 -0.18
CA PHE A 31 0.98 16.56 1.23
C PHE A 31 2.21 16.03 1.98
N LYS A 32 3.26 15.59 1.26
CA LYS A 32 4.50 15.09 1.87
C LYS A 32 5.23 16.11 2.75
N ARG A 33 5.01 17.40 2.50
CA ARG A 33 5.71 18.50 3.20
C ARG A 33 5.08 18.86 4.54
N GLU A 34 3.85 18.42 4.79
CA GLU A 34 3.05 18.90 5.91
C GLU A 34 2.97 17.90 7.05
N GLU A 35 3.09 16.59 6.78
CA GLU A 35 2.97 15.55 7.81
C GLU A 35 3.96 14.38 7.62
N PRO A 36 4.65 13.91 8.68
CA PRO A 36 5.67 12.86 8.61
C PRO A 36 5.11 11.45 8.35
N LYS A 37 3.79 11.28 8.37
CA LYS A 37 3.09 10.00 8.18
C LYS A 37 2.30 9.93 6.86
N VAL A 38 2.64 10.81 5.91
CA VAL A 38 2.04 10.81 4.57
C VAL A 38 3.01 10.18 3.58
N ASP A 39 2.60 9.03 3.03
CA ASP A 39 3.38 8.25 2.08
C ASP A 39 2.82 8.43 0.66
N LEU A 40 3.71 8.72 -0.30
CA LEU A 40 3.33 8.81 -1.71
C LEU A 40 3.37 7.42 -2.33
N ILE A 41 2.28 7.05 -2.99
CA ILE A 41 2.15 5.76 -3.67
C ILE A 41 1.64 5.95 -5.10
N ASN A 42 1.94 4.99 -5.97
CA ASN A 42 1.44 4.98 -7.35
C ASN A 42 -0.10 4.81 -7.37
N PRO A 43 -0.84 5.48 -8.29
CA PRO A 43 -2.29 5.32 -8.43
C PRO A 43 -2.78 3.87 -8.54
N ARG A 44 -2.05 2.99 -9.25
CA ARG A 44 -2.40 1.56 -9.34
C ARG A 44 -2.37 0.90 -7.96
N CYS A 45 -1.30 1.14 -7.20
CA CYS A 45 -1.15 0.58 -5.87
C CYS A 45 -2.17 1.17 -4.90
N LEU A 46 -2.46 2.47 -4.99
CA LEU A 46 -3.51 3.10 -4.19
C LEU A 46 -4.86 2.41 -4.41
N ARG A 47 -5.23 2.17 -5.68
CA ARG A 47 -6.48 1.50 -6.05
C ARG A 47 -6.55 0.08 -5.49
N ILE A 48 -5.45 -0.68 -5.56
CA ILE A 48 -5.40 -2.05 -5.02
C ILE A 48 -5.54 -2.00 -3.50
N LEU A 49 -4.74 -1.20 -2.79
CA LEU A 49 -4.79 -1.11 -1.33
C LEU A 49 -6.18 -0.68 -0.83
N LYS A 50 -6.85 0.22 -1.57
CA LYS A 50 -8.23 0.66 -1.32
C LYS A 50 -9.21 -0.49 -1.15
N GLU A 51 -9.07 -1.55 -1.92
CA GLU A 51 -9.96 -2.71 -1.86
C GLU A 51 -9.79 -3.53 -0.56
N PHE A 52 -8.66 -3.36 0.12
CA PHE A 52 -8.33 -4.01 1.39
C PHE A 52 -8.40 -3.05 2.59
N GLU A 53 -8.96 -1.85 2.41
CA GLU A 53 -9.06 -0.85 3.47
C GLU A 53 -9.74 -1.42 4.74
N GLY A 54 -9.12 -1.17 5.90
CA GLY A 54 -9.55 -1.73 7.19
C GLY A 54 -8.99 -3.12 7.53
N ARG A 55 -8.38 -3.84 6.57
CA ARG A 55 -7.69 -5.13 6.80
C ARG A 55 -6.17 -5.03 6.75
N LEU A 56 -5.65 -3.91 6.22
CA LEU A 56 -4.23 -3.68 6.06
C LEU A 56 -3.55 -3.24 7.36
N THR A 57 -2.33 -3.73 7.55
CA THR A 57 -1.36 -3.22 8.53
C THR A 57 -0.13 -2.71 7.78
N MET A 58 0.69 -1.87 8.43
CA MET A 58 1.93 -1.42 7.78
C MET A 58 2.89 -2.57 7.46
N ALA A 59 2.89 -3.63 8.28
CA ALA A 59 3.67 -4.83 8.01
C ALA A 59 3.25 -5.51 6.70
N VAL A 60 1.94 -5.67 6.48
CA VAL A 60 1.40 -6.26 5.24
C VAL A 60 1.75 -5.41 4.03
N VAL A 61 1.58 -4.08 4.12
CA VAL A 61 1.90 -3.17 3.00
C VAL A 61 3.40 -3.20 2.68
N GLN A 62 4.27 -3.19 3.68
CA GLN A 62 5.71 -3.28 3.48
C GLN A 62 6.12 -4.62 2.86
N GLU A 63 5.57 -5.73 3.36
CA GLU A 63 5.85 -7.06 2.84
C GLU A 63 5.37 -7.20 1.39
N TRP A 64 4.18 -6.69 1.07
CA TRP A 64 3.67 -6.66 -0.29
C TRP A 64 4.58 -5.86 -1.23
N LEU A 65 4.99 -4.65 -0.86
CA LEU A 65 5.90 -3.83 -1.68
C LEU A 65 7.26 -4.52 -1.92
N LEU A 66 7.79 -5.20 -0.90
CA LEU A 66 9.02 -5.97 -1.02
C LEU A 66 8.84 -7.19 -1.92
N LEU A 67 7.72 -7.90 -1.77
CA LEU A 67 7.40 -9.09 -2.55
C LEU A 67 7.17 -8.75 -4.02
N SER A 68 6.37 -7.73 -4.33
CA SER A 68 6.15 -7.26 -5.70
C SER A 68 7.48 -6.91 -6.37
N ARG A 69 8.37 -6.19 -5.66
CA ARG A 69 9.71 -5.87 -6.19
C ARG A 69 10.58 -7.11 -6.40
N ALA A 70 10.53 -8.09 -5.50
CA ALA A 70 11.31 -9.32 -5.63
C ALA A 70 10.81 -10.15 -6.83
N LEU A 71 9.49 -10.26 -6.98
CA LEU A 71 8.84 -10.98 -8.08
C LEU A 71 9.18 -10.35 -9.45
N ASP A 72 9.15 -9.01 -9.54
CA ASP A 72 9.56 -8.26 -10.73
C ASP A 72 11.04 -8.46 -11.08
N GLN A 73 11.92 -8.69 -10.09
CA GLN A 73 13.34 -8.95 -10.32
C GLN A 73 13.63 -10.39 -10.74
N THR A 74 12.83 -11.35 -10.26
CA THR A 74 13.05 -12.78 -10.52
C THR A 74 12.49 -13.25 -11.86
N CYS A 75 11.55 -12.50 -12.45
CA CYS A 75 10.83 -12.92 -13.64
C CYS A 75 11.02 -11.95 -14.81
N SER A 76 10.71 -12.42 -16.02
CA SER A 76 10.82 -11.59 -17.22
C SER A 76 9.82 -10.43 -17.19
N TYR A 77 10.08 -9.39 -17.97
CA TYR A 77 9.24 -8.19 -18.11
C TYR A 77 7.75 -8.47 -18.47
N HIS A 78 7.41 -9.71 -18.82
CA HIS A 78 6.06 -10.14 -19.21
C HIS A 78 5.25 -10.80 -18.09
N SER A 79 5.82 -10.98 -16.90
CA SER A 79 5.08 -11.53 -15.76
C SER A 79 4.20 -10.44 -15.15
N ASN A 80 2.88 -10.61 -15.26
CA ASN A 80 1.93 -9.87 -14.45
C ASN A 80 1.58 -10.68 -13.20
N TRP A 81 1.52 -10.00 -12.06
CA TRP A 81 1.22 -10.59 -10.76
C TRP A 81 -0.17 -10.20 -10.29
N ASP A 82 -0.89 -11.17 -9.74
CA ASP A 82 -2.19 -10.98 -9.09
C ASP A 82 -1.96 -10.36 -7.70
N ASP A 83 -1.87 -9.03 -7.68
CA ASP A 83 -1.67 -8.22 -6.47
C ASP A 83 -2.77 -8.47 -5.42
N HIS A 84 -3.99 -8.80 -5.85
CA HIS A 84 -5.11 -9.12 -4.94
C HIS A 84 -4.84 -10.41 -4.18
N LYS A 85 -4.43 -11.46 -4.90
CA LYS A 85 -4.10 -12.74 -4.28
C LYS A 85 -2.88 -12.65 -3.37
N LEU A 86 -1.87 -11.86 -3.77
CA LEU A 86 -0.71 -11.58 -2.92
C LEU A 86 -1.15 -10.97 -1.58
N LEU A 87 -1.96 -9.91 -1.62
CA LEU A 87 -2.45 -9.24 -0.42
C LEU A 87 -3.35 -10.13 0.43
N GLU A 88 -4.23 -10.93 -0.16
CA GLU A 88 -5.06 -11.89 0.59
C GLU A 88 -4.22 -12.90 1.40
N GLU A 89 -3.18 -13.47 0.79
CA GLU A 89 -2.30 -14.43 1.48
C GLU A 89 -1.48 -13.76 2.59
N LEU A 90 -0.99 -12.54 2.35
CA LEU A 90 -0.28 -11.75 3.34
C LEU A 90 -1.18 -11.35 4.53
N ILE A 91 -2.41 -10.89 4.25
CA ILE A 91 -3.40 -10.55 5.29
C ILE A 91 -3.81 -11.80 6.08
N SER A 92 -3.89 -12.96 5.41
CA SER A 92 -4.19 -14.25 6.06
C SER A 92 -3.06 -14.73 6.98
N GLY A 93 -1.90 -14.07 6.99
CA GLY A 93 -0.75 -14.39 7.83
C GLY A 93 -0.07 -15.71 7.45
N ARG A 94 -0.30 -16.21 6.24
CA ARG A 94 0.30 -17.45 5.75
C ARG A 94 1.70 -17.17 5.23
N LYS A 95 2.68 -17.86 5.78
CA LYS A 95 4.08 -17.71 5.36
C LYS A 95 4.37 -18.63 4.19
N HIS A 96 4.67 -18.03 3.04
CA HIS A 96 5.05 -18.75 1.82
C HIS A 96 6.47 -18.35 1.39
N PRO A 97 7.26 -19.29 0.84
CA PRO A 97 8.50 -18.93 0.16
C PRO A 97 8.20 -18.16 -1.14
N VAL A 98 9.14 -17.34 -1.61
CA VAL A 98 8.98 -16.56 -2.87
C VAL A 98 8.58 -17.45 -4.05
N SER A 99 9.13 -18.66 -4.14
CA SER A 99 8.81 -19.64 -5.21
C SER A 99 7.34 -20.01 -5.25
N TRP A 100 6.65 -20.07 -4.10
CA TRP A 100 5.23 -20.39 -4.06
C TRP A 100 4.40 -19.29 -4.73
N TYR A 101 4.74 -18.02 -4.50
CA TYR A 101 4.07 -16.89 -5.14
C TYR A 101 4.31 -16.87 -6.65
N ILE A 102 5.51 -17.27 -7.10
CA ILE A 102 5.81 -17.42 -8.53
C ILE A 102 4.86 -18.43 -9.19
N GLU A 103 4.59 -19.54 -8.51
CA GLU A 103 3.73 -20.61 -9.04
C GLU A 103 2.22 -20.33 -8.90
N ASN A 104 1.82 -19.50 -7.93
CA ASN A 104 0.42 -19.37 -7.53
C ASN A 104 -0.19 -17.99 -7.75
N CYS A 105 0.61 -16.94 -7.98
CA CYS A 105 0.12 -15.56 -8.03
C CYS A 105 0.41 -14.87 -9.37
N GLN A 106 0.66 -15.61 -10.44
CA GLN A 106 0.69 -15.04 -11.80
C GLN A 106 -0.75 -14.79 -12.28
N GLU A 107 -0.97 -13.64 -12.94
CA GLU A 107 -2.21 -13.41 -13.69
C GLU A 107 -2.28 -14.45 -14.84
N VAL A 108 -3.43 -15.13 -14.97
CA VAL A 108 -3.69 -16.13 -16.01
C VAL A 108 -4.08 -15.46 -17.33
#